data_AF-A0A849T3K6-F1
#
_entry.id   AF-A0A849T3K6-F1
#
_cell.length_a   1.000
_cell.length_b   1.000
_cell.length_c   1.000
_cell.angle_alpha   90.00
_cell.angle_beta   90.00
_cell.angle_gamma   90.00
#
_symmetry.space_group_name_H-M   'P 1'
#
loop_
_entity.id
_entity.type
_entity.pdbx_description
1 polymer ?
#
loop_
_entity_poly.entity_id
_entity_poly.type
_entity_poly.pdbx_seq_one_letter_code
_entity_poly.pdbx_strand_id
1 'polypeptide(L)'
;MLNRLSTAFKNLFKAPNRFKMQTFTYFVPSPPARSSGYREKHFDKLFFEFINKGYEVKSITTQASTGDKHSGMWIICLVQATCQEAENLNIDDFQNLQLKGQTLSGPEVEGLYYIDDQANE
;
A
#
# COMPACT_ATOMS: atom_id res chain seq x y z
N MET A 1 -41.06 28.19 -16.07
CA MET A 1 -40.17 28.50 -14.92
C MET A 1 -39.98 27.33 -13.95
N LEU A 2 -40.48 26.12 -14.22
CA LEU A 2 -40.42 24.96 -13.30
C LEU A 2 -39.16 24.07 -13.42
N ASN A 3 -38.34 24.22 -14.48
CA ASN A 3 -37.21 23.30 -14.71
C ASN A 3 -35.94 23.61 -13.91
N ARG A 4 -35.85 24.74 -13.21
CA ARG A 4 -34.65 25.14 -12.46
C ARG A 4 -34.57 24.58 -11.04
N LEU A 5 -35.71 24.30 -10.38
CA LEU A 5 -35.70 23.69 -9.05
C LEU A 5 -35.23 22.23 -9.07
N SER A 6 -35.56 21.48 -10.12
CA SER A 6 -35.18 20.06 -10.21
C SER A 6 -33.67 19.84 -10.30
N THR A 7 -32.93 20.77 -10.93
CA THR A 7 -31.48 20.69 -11.08
C THR A 7 -30.75 21.00 -9.77
N ALA A 8 -31.31 21.91 -8.96
CA ALA A 8 -30.73 22.25 -7.65
C ALA A 8 -30.78 21.05 -6.68
N PHE A 9 -31.88 20.29 -6.69
CA PHE A 9 -32.00 19.07 -5.87
C PHE A 9 -31.09 17.93 -6.34
N LYS A 10 -30.88 17.76 -7.66
CA LYS A 10 -29.96 16.74 -8.19
C LYS A 10 -28.50 16.95 -7.77
N ASN A 11 -28.07 18.19 -7.60
CA ASN A 11 -26.72 18.51 -7.12
C ASN A 11 -26.58 18.31 -5.60
N LEU A 12 -27.67 18.37 -4.84
CA LEU A 12 -27.66 18.20 -3.39
C LEU A 12 -27.60 16.72 -2.97
N PHE A 13 -28.08 15.80 -3.82
CA PHE A 13 -28.02 14.34 -3.62
C PHE A 13 -26.86 13.66 -4.36
N LYS A 14 -25.94 14.43 -4.95
CA LYS A 14 -24.73 13.87 -5.54
C LYS A 14 -23.84 13.41 -4.39
N ALA A 15 -23.98 12.13 -4.01
CA ALA A 15 -23.11 11.51 -3.01
C ALA A 15 -21.66 11.86 -3.36
N PRO A 16 -20.83 12.26 -2.39
CA PRO A 16 -19.43 12.52 -2.66
C PRO A 16 -18.87 11.26 -3.32
N ASN A 17 -18.22 11.44 -4.48
CA ASN A 17 -17.55 10.35 -5.20
C ASN A 17 -16.42 9.85 -4.28
N ARG A 18 -16.76 8.92 -3.39
CA ARG A 18 -15.82 8.31 -2.47
C ARG A 18 -15.32 7.07 -3.16
N PHE A 19 -14.11 7.17 -3.68
CA PHE A 19 -13.32 6.04 -4.13
C PHE A 19 -13.24 4.97 -3.05
N LYS A 20 -13.22 3.71 -3.48
CA LYS A 20 -13.16 2.50 -2.66
C LYS A 20 -12.00 2.55 -1.67
N MET A 21 -12.29 2.11 -0.46
CA MET A 21 -11.29 1.79 0.54
C MET A 21 -11.11 0.27 0.61
N GLN A 22 -9.88 -0.17 0.80
CA GLN A 22 -9.54 -1.58 0.90
C GLN A 22 -8.28 -1.79 1.72
N THR A 23 -8.06 -3.03 2.15
CA THR A 23 -6.90 -3.41 2.93
C THR A 23 -5.86 -4.08 2.04
N PHE A 24 -4.62 -3.63 2.14
CA PHE A 24 -3.45 -4.32 1.61
C PHE A 24 -2.69 -4.94 2.78
N THR A 25 -2.42 -6.24 2.69
CA THR A 25 -1.70 -6.98 3.73
C THR A 25 -0.41 -7.57 3.19
N TYR A 26 0.67 -7.44 3.95
CA TYR A 26 1.98 -8.01 3.63
C TYR A 26 2.53 -8.77 4.84
N PHE A 27 3.01 -9.99 4.63
CA PHE A 27 3.63 -10.79 5.69
C PHE A 27 5.15 -10.65 5.63
N VAL A 28 5.74 -10.20 6.73
CA VAL A 28 7.19 -10.17 6.96
C VAL A 28 7.55 -11.39 7.82
N PRO A 29 8.22 -12.42 7.26
CA PRO A 29 8.68 -13.54 8.07
C PRO A 29 9.73 -13.07 9.09
N SER A 30 9.77 -13.73 10.25
CA SER A 30 10.84 -13.47 11.21
C SER A 30 12.18 -13.67 10.55
N PRO A 31 13.07 -12.68 10.63
CA PRO A 31 14.35 -12.80 9.99
C PRO A 31 15.27 -13.79 10.69
N PRO A 32 16.27 -14.34 9.98
CA PRO A 32 17.35 -15.06 10.63
C PRO A 32 18.11 -14.13 11.59
N ALA A 33 18.75 -14.72 12.61
CA ALA A 33 19.56 -13.97 13.57
C ALA A 33 20.64 -13.16 12.85
N ARG A 34 20.67 -11.85 13.11
CA ARG A 34 21.58 -10.89 12.45
C ARG A 34 21.90 -9.72 13.38
N SER A 35 23.07 -9.12 13.20
CA SER A 35 23.59 -8.04 14.04
C SER A 35 23.07 -6.65 13.69
N SER A 36 22.38 -6.49 12.56
CA SER A 36 21.88 -5.20 12.07
C SER A 36 20.42 -5.24 11.67
N GLY A 37 19.79 -4.06 11.67
CA GLY A 37 18.44 -3.86 11.17
C GLY A 37 18.32 -4.21 9.67
N TYR A 38 17.12 -4.54 9.23
CA TYR A 38 16.86 -4.93 7.86
C TYR A 38 15.68 -4.18 7.29
N ARG A 39 15.84 -3.83 6.04
CA ARG A 39 14.83 -3.18 5.23
C ARG A 39 14.19 -4.22 4.33
N GLU A 40 12.87 -4.35 4.43
CA GLU A 40 12.08 -5.22 3.57
C GLU A 40 11.95 -4.61 2.17
N LYS A 41 12.99 -4.75 1.32
CA LYS A 41 13.06 -4.13 -0.02
C LYS A 41 11.84 -4.46 -0.90
N HIS A 42 11.30 -5.66 -0.77
CA HIS A 42 10.14 -6.08 -1.54
C HIS A 42 8.87 -5.34 -1.10
N PHE A 43 8.67 -5.18 0.22
CA PHE A 43 7.61 -4.35 0.75
C PHE A 43 7.75 -2.90 0.26
N ASP A 44 8.96 -2.33 0.28
CA ASP A 44 9.17 -0.96 -0.19
C ASP A 44 8.82 -0.77 -1.67
N LYS A 45 9.21 -1.72 -2.54
CA LYS A 45 8.88 -1.69 -3.97
C LYS A 45 7.36 -1.73 -4.17
N LEU A 46 6.68 -2.67 -3.51
CA LEU A 46 5.22 -2.79 -3.56
C LEU A 46 4.53 -1.52 -3.04
N PHE A 47 4.95 -1.04 -1.88
CA PHE A 47 4.37 0.13 -1.25
C PHE A 47 4.55 1.38 -2.11
N PHE A 48 5.73 1.58 -2.70
CA PHE A 48 5.99 2.68 -3.62
C PHE A 48 5.11 2.61 -4.89
N GLU A 49 4.96 1.44 -5.48
CA GLU A 49 4.05 1.25 -6.63
C GLU A 49 2.58 1.51 -6.27
N PHE A 50 2.14 1.10 -5.07
CA PHE A 50 0.81 1.40 -4.57
C PHE A 50 0.54 2.90 -4.57
N ILE A 51 1.44 3.69 -3.98
CA ILE A 51 1.30 5.15 -3.93
C ILE A 51 1.28 5.74 -5.35
N ASN A 52 2.20 5.31 -6.22
CA ASN A 52 2.29 5.83 -7.59
C ASN A 52 1.11 5.46 -8.49
N LYS A 53 0.37 4.39 -8.17
CA LYS A 53 -0.84 3.99 -8.88
C LYS A 53 -2.07 4.79 -8.46
N GLY A 54 -1.93 5.75 -7.54
CA GLY A 54 -3.04 6.59 -7.09
C GLY A 54 -3.76 6.02 -5.87
N TYR A 55 -3.04 5.34 -4.98
CA TYR A 55 -3.57 4.99 -3.66
C TYR A 55 -3.01 5.93 -2.59
N GLU A 56 -3.90 6.34 -1.69
CA GLU A 56 -3.56 7.08 -0.48
C GLU A 56 -3.65 6.13 0.72
N VAL A 57 -2.63 6.12 1.57
CA VAL A 57 -2.61 5.33 2.80
C VAL A 57 -3.35 6.09 3.90
N LYS A 58 -4.40 5.50 4.45
CA LYS A 58 -5.21 6.06 5.53
C LYS A 58 -4.74 5.62 6.90
N SER A 59 -4.28 4.37 7.03
CA SER A 59 -3.69 3.87 8.27
C SER A 59 -2.77 2.70 7.99
N ILE A 60 -1.77 2.54 8.86
CA ILE A 60 -0.87 1.38 8.89
C ILE A 60 -0.98 0.76 10.27
N THR A 61 -1.16 -0.54 10.33
CA THR A 61 -1.19 -1.32 11.57
C THR A 61 -0.33 -2.54 11.40
N THR A 62 0.38 -2.93 12.46
CA THR A 62 1.17 -4.16 12.47
C THR A 62 0.59 -5.15 13.47
N GLN A 63 0.70 -6.44 13.14
CA GLN A 63 0.28 -7.53 14.03
C GLN A 63 1.36 -8.60 14.05
N ALA A 64 1.93 -8.85 15.23
CA ALA A 64 2.84 -9.97 15.40
C ALA A 64 2.12 -11.30 15.12
N SER A 65 2.78 -12.19 14.40
CA SER A 65 2.32 -13.55 14.15
C SER A 65 3.30 -14.50 14.83
N THR A 66 2.90 -15.09 15.94
CA THR A 66 3.72 -16.04 16.69
C THR A 66 3.19 -17.45 16.46
N GLY A 67 3.97 -18.28 15.78
CA GLY A 67 3.64 -19.68 15.54
C GLY A 67 4.89 -20.54 15.57
N ASP A 68 4.75 -21.81 15.98
CA ASP A 68 5.87 -22.73 16.18
C ASP A 68 6.66 -23.03 14.90
N LYS A 69 6.01 -22.93 13.74
CA LYS A 69 6.60 -23.21 12.41
C LYS A 69 6.97 -21.95 11.63
N HIS A 70 6.19 -20.89 11.79
CA HIS A 70 6.38 -19.61 11.09
C HIS A 70 6.02 -18.48 12.06
N SER A 71 7.02 -17.73 12.47
CA SER A 71 6.85 -16.46 13.18
C SER A 71 7.11 -15.30 12.23
N GLY A 72 6.55 -14.14 12.54
CA GLY A 72 6.72 -12.95 11.71
C GLY A 72 5.81 -11.81 12.15
N MET A 73 5.50 -10.92 11.22
CA MET A 73 4.66 -9.76 11.43
C MET A 73 3.81 -9.49 10.18
N TRP A 74 2.52 -9.26 10.38
CA TRP A 74 1.65 -8.69 9.37
C TRP A 74 1.78 -7.18 9.36
N ILE A 75 1.90 -6.61 8.17
CA ILE A 75 1.70 -5.19 7.91
C ILE A 75 0.35 -5.07 7.22
N ILE A 76 -0.56 -4.30 7.81
CA ILE A 76 -1.94 -4.10 7.35
C ILE A 76 -2.11 -2.62 7.06
N CYS A 77 -2.26 -2.28 5.78
CA CYS A 77 -2.48 -0.91 5.32
C CYS A 77 -3.93 -0.74 4.90
N LEU A 78 -4.64 0.23 5.47
CA LEU A 78 -5.90 0.72 4.91
C LEU A 78 -5.58 1.76 3.85
N VAL A 79 -6.01 1.51 2.62
CA VAL A 79 -5.76 2.40 1.47
C VAL A 79 -7.06 2.84 0.83
N GLN A 80 -7.04 4.03 0.24
CA GLN A 80 -8.14 4.58 -0.55
C GLN A 80 -7.62 4.96 -1.94
N ALA A 81 -8.36 4.62 -2.99
CA ALA A 81 -8.05 5.12 -4.33
C ALA A 81 -8.25 6.65 -4.40
N THR A 82 -7.43 7.33 -5.19
CA THR A 82 -7.53 8.79 -5.43
C THR A 82 -7.94 9.12 -6.85
N CYS A 83 -7.90 8.13 -7.75
CA CYS A 83 -8.29 8.25 -9.14
C CYS A 83 -9.08 7.02 -9.62
N GLN A 84 -9.77 7.14 -10.75
CA GLN A 84 -10.62 6.08 -11.31
C GLN A 84 -9.79 4.88 -11.78
N GLU A 85 -8.54 5.10 -12.21
CA GLU A 85 -7.62 4.04 -12.57
C GLU A 85 -7.33 3.15 -11.35
N ALA A 86 -7.00 3.76 -10.21
CA ALA A 86 -6.79 3.05 -8.96
C ALA A 86 -8.04 2.29 -8.51
N GLU A 87 -9.22 2.91 -8.62
CA GLU A 87 -10.51 2.32 -8.27
C GLU A 87 -10.78 0.99 -9.00
N ASN A 88 -10.41 0.93 -10.28
CA ASN A 88 -10.63 -0.22 -11.14
C ASN A 88 -9.54 -1.30 -10.99
N LEU A 89 -8.44 -1.01 -10.29
CA LEU A 89 -7.39 -1.99 -10.06
C LEU A 89 -7.83 -3.02 -9.01
N ASN A 90 -7.68 -4.28 -9.37
CA ASN A 90 -7.79 -5.38 -8.42
C ASN A 90 -6.44 -5.57 -7.70
N ILE A 91 -6.42 -5.35 -6.39
CA ILE A 91 -5.21 -5.49 -5.56
C ILE A 91 -4.67 -6.92 -5.60
N ASP A 92 -5.54 -7.92 -5.67
CA ASP A 92 -5.12 -9.32 -5.68
C ASP A 92 -4.34 -9.64 -6.95
N ASP A 93 -4.75 -9.07 -8.08
CA ASP A 93 -4.03 -9.22 -9.35
C ASP A 93 -2.67 -8.53 -9.31
N PHE A 94 -2.58 -7.36 -8.65
CA PHE A 94 -1.32 -6.64 -8.46
C PHE A 94 -0.31 -7.44 -7.63
N GLN A 95 -0.74 -8.04 -6.51
CA GLN A 95 0.11 -8.93 -5.71
C GLN A 95 0.58 -10.15 -6.51
N ASN A 96 -0.31 -10.75 -7.28
CA ASN A 96 0.00 -11.93 -8.10
C ASN A 96 0.94 -11.64 -9.29
N LEU A 97 0.88 -10.45 -9.89
CA LEU A 97 1.78 -10.02 -10.97
C LEU A 97 3.23 -9.88 -10.48
N GLN A 98 3.44 -9.32 -9.29
CA GLN A 98 4.76 -9.18 -8.67
C GLN A 98 5.33 -10.54 -8.23
N LEU A 99 4.50 -11.43 -7.67
CA LEU A 99 4.92 -12.79 -7.28
C LEU A 99 5.34 -13.67 -8.47
N LYS A 100 4.83 -13.40 -9.68
CA LYS A 100 5.13 -14.16 -10.91
C LYS A 100 6.39 -13.67 -11.65
N GLY A 101 7.16 -12.74 -11.08
CA GLY A 101 8.50 -12.42 -11.60
C GLY A 101 8.52 -11.63 -12.90
N GLN A 102 7.49 -10.84 -13.21
CA GLN A 102 7.66 -9.73 -14.15
C GLN A 102 8.41 -8.61 -13.45
N THR A 103 9.74 -8.75 -13.37
CA THR A 103 10.66 -7.66 -13.09
C THR A 103 10.43 -6.62 -14.18
N LEU A 104 9.66 -5.56 -13.90
CA LEU A 104 9.60 -4.39 -14.76
C LEU A 104 11.03 -3.83 -14.82
N SER A 105 11.64 -4.00 -15.98
CA SER A 105 12.97 -3.52 -16.35
C SER A 105 13.00 -1.99 -16.42
N GLY A 106 12.91 -1.33 -15.27
CA GLY A 106 13.43 0.03 -15.07
C GLY A 106 14.79 -0.06 -14.37
N PRO A 107 15.67 0.94 -14.48
CA PRO A 107 16.91 0.96 -13.73
C PRO A 107 16.55 0.78 -12.25
N GLU A 108 17.07 -0.28 -11.62
CA GLU A 108 16.96 -0.44 -10.17
C GLU A 108 17.59 0.79 -9.54
N VAL A 109 16.76 1.70 -9.04
CA VAL A 109 17.25 2.81 -8.22
C VAL A 109 17.70 2.19 -6.91
N GLU A 110 18.99 1.93 -6.85
CA GLU A 110 19.74 1.52 -5.68
C GLU A 110 19.54 2.57 -4.58
N GLY A 111 18.70 2.21 -3.60
CA GLY A 111 18.50 2.80 -2.28
C GLY A 111 19.01 4.21 -2.00
N LEU A 112 18.08 5.14 -1.78
CA LEU A 112 18.31 6.19 -0.79
C LEU A 112 18.14 5.57 0.60
N TYR A 113 19.25 5.38 1.29
CA TYR A 113 19.34 5.10 2.72
C TYR A 113 19.91 6.35 3.38
N TYR A 114 19.17 6.95 4.30
CA TYR A 114 19.79 7.84 5.27
C TYR A 114 20.10 6.98 6.51
N ILE A 115 21.40 6.76 6.72
CA ILE A 115 21.96 6.26 7.98
C ILE A 115 21.90 7.45 8.95
N ASP A 116 21.51 7.20 10.21
CA ASP A 116 21.76 8.15 11.28
C ASP A 116 22.85 7.59 12.21
N ASP A 117 23.88 8.39 12.44
CA ASP A 117 25.24 8.06 12.87
C ASP A 117 25.40 7.91 14.41
N GLN A 118 24.33 7.61 15.14
CA GLN A 118 24.35 7.52 16.61
C GLN A 118 24.29 6.09 17.17
N ALA A 119 24.89 5.13 16.46
CA ALA A 119 25.13 3.79 16.99
C ALA A 119 26.52 3.71 17.67
N ASN A 120 26.72 4.50 18.73
CA ASN A 120 27.68 4.26 19.83
C ASN A 120 27.66 5.48 20.77
N GLU A 121 26.79 5.44 21.78
CA GLU A 121 27.08 5.99 23.12
C GLU A 121 26.78 4.92 24.17
#